data_AF-A0AAX3L0D7-F1
#
_entry.id   AF-A0AAX3L0D7-F1
#
_cell.length_a   1.000
_cell.length_b   1.000
_cell.length_c   1.000
_cell.angle_alpha   90.00
_cell.angle_beta   90.00
_cell.angle_gamma   90.00
#
_symmetry.space_group_name_H-M   'P 1'
#
loop_
_entity.id
_entity.type
_entity.pdbx_description
1 polymer ?
#
loop_
_entity_poly.entity_id
_entity_poly.type
_entity_poly.pdbx_seq_one_letter_code
_entity_poly.pdbx_strand_id
1 'polypeptide(L)'
;MNRLKEALEMLDPPVKHFIEYRGEDVLLTLLDPKVPAKVSRLIAKRTVLNSEALNVMVLYAVNELRLKGSLVPLQADTVLIGRKAP
;
A
#
# COMPACT_ATOMS: atom_id res chain seq x y z
N MET A 1 -2.13 -8.79 -9.23
CA MET A 1 -0.99 -7.86 -9.23
C MET A 1 -1.35 -6.47 -9.76
N ASN A 2 -2.01 -6.33 -10.92
CA ASN A 2 -2.40 -5.01 -11.46
C ASN A 2 -3.16 -4.13 -10.46
N ARG A 3 -4.12 -4.70 -9.71
CA ARG A 3 -4.89 -3.95 -8.71
C ARG A 3 -4.08 -3.35 -7.57
N LEU A 4 -2.99 -4.02 -7.13
CA LEU A 4 -2.12 -3.46 -6.09
C LEU A 4 -1.39 -2.23 -6.64
N LYS A 5 -0.84 -2.34 -7.84
CA LYS A 5 -0.15 -1.23 -8.50
C LYS A 5 -1.10 -0.06 -8.76
N GLU A 6 -2.27 -0.32 -9.34
CA GLU A 6 -3.33 0.69 -9.57
C GLU A 6 -3.71 1.40 -8.26
N ALA A 7 -3.94 0.63 -7.19
CA ALA A 7 -4.27 1.19 -5.88
C ALA A 7 -3.17 2.09 -5.31
N LEU A 8 -1.90 1.72 -5.51
CA LEU A 8 -0.76 2.51 -5.05
C LEU A 8 -0.49 3.73 -5.93
N GLU A 9 -0.84 3.68 -7.22
CA GLU A 9 -0.79 4.84 -8.12
C GLU A 9 -1.82 5.90 -7.74
N MET A 10 -3.00 5.51 -7.24
CA MET A 10 -4.01 6.46 -6.72
C MET A 10 -3.53 7.23 -5.47
N LEU A 11 -2.51 6.73 -4.78
CA LEU A 11 -1.91 7.41 -3.62
C LEU A 11 -0.80 8.40 -4.03
N ASP A 12 -0.46 8.47 -5.32
CA ASP A 12 0.52 9.41 -5.88
C ASP A 12 -0.19 10.58 -6.57
N PRO A 13 -0.07 11.83 -6.08
CA PRO A 13 0.69 12.27 -4.91
C PRO A 13 -0.06 12.10 -3.56
N PRO A 14 0.66 12.06 -2.40
CA PRO A 14 2.10 12.27 -2.28
C PRO A 14 2.94 10.99 -2.26
N VAL A 15 2.32 9.81 -2.20
CA VAL A 15 3.03 8.55 -1.92
C VAL A 15 3.64 7.98 -3.19
N LYS A 16 4.97 7.86 -3.22
CA LYS A 16 5.68 7.01 -4.18
C LYS A 16 5.76 5.58 -3.65
N HIS A 17 5.74 4.62 -4.56
CA HIS A 17 5.78 3.20 -4.21
C HIS A 17 6.84 2.43 -5.02
N PHE A 18 7.39 1.39 -4.39
CA PHE A 18 8.29 0.42 -5.00
C PHE A 18 7.83 -0.97 -4.62
N ILE A 19 7.74 -1.86 -5.62
CA ILE A 19 7.34 -3.25 -5.45
C ILE A 19 8.52 -4.10 -5.93
N GLU A 20 9.12 -4.84 -5.01
CA GLU A 20 10.21 -5.78 -5.30
C GLU A 20 9.72 -7.21 -5.02
N TYR A 21 9.90 -8.12 -5.98
CA TYR A 21 9.56 -9.53 -5.82
C TYR A 21 10.76 -10.28 -5.24
N ARG A 22 10.56 -10.95 -4.10
CA ARG A 22 11.57 -11.74 -3.39
C ARG A 22 11.12 -13.20 -3.35
N GLY A 23 11.39 -13.91 -4.44
CA GLY A 23 10.87 -15.25 -4.64
C GLY A 23 9.34 -15.20 -4.76
N GLU A 24 8.66 -15.83 -3.81
CA GLU A 24 7.19 -15.85 -3.76
C GLU A 24 6.58 -14.63 -3.04
N ASP A 25 7.39 -13.91 -2.27
CA ASP A 25 6.93 -12.79 -1.45
C ASP A 25 7.13 -11.45 -2.16
N VAL A 26 6.41 -10.44 -1.69
CA VAL A 26 6.48 -9.07 -2.21
C VAL A 26 6.99 -8.14 -1.12
N LEU A 27 8.10 -7.46 -1.37
CA LEU A 27 8.54 -6.32 -0.57
C LEU A 27 7.91 -5.05 -1.15
N LEU A 28 6.89 -4.54 -0.45
CA LEU A 28 6.30 -3.24 -0.73
C LEU A 28 7.05 -2.16 0.06
N THR A 29 7.46 -1.09 -0.61
CA THR A 29 7.97 0.12 0.02
C THR A 29 7.12 1.31 -0.38
N LEU A 30 6.64 2.07 0.60
CA LEU A 30 5.92 3.32 0.43
C LEU A 30 6.78 4.46 1.00
N LEU A 31 6.81 5.59 0.31
CA LEU A 31 7.49 6.78 0.81
C LEU A 31 6.79 8.05 0.34
N ASP A 32 6.80 9.07 1.17
CA ASP A 32 6.41 10.42 0.77
C ASP A 32 7.71 11.21 0.61
N PRO A 33 8.08 11.68 -0.60
CA PRO A 33 9.35 12.38 -0.79
C PRO A 33 9.36 13.79 -0.20
N LYS A 34 8.20 14.34 0.20
CA LYS A 34 8.11 15.69 0.79
C LYS A 34 8.39 15.71 2.29
N VAL A 35 8.37 14.55 2.94
CA VAL A 35 8.68 14.39 4.38
C VAL A 35 9.60 13.17 4.55
N PRO A 36 10.37 13.04 5.64
CA PRO A 36 11.22 11.86 5.86
C PRO A 36 10.41 10.61 6.27
N ALA A 37 9.33 10.29 5.55
CA ALA A 37 8.43 9.17 5.83
C ALA A 37 8.64 8.03 4.83
N LYS A 38 9.07 6.87 5.35
CA LYS A 38 9.24 5.63 4.59
C LYS A 38 8.73 4.44 5.39
N VAL A 39 8.02 3.54 4.74
CA VAL A 39 7.54 2.27 5.32
C VAL A 39 7.84 1.15 4.33
N SER A 40 8.38 0.03 4.83
CA SER A 40 8.59 -1.18 4.05
C SER A 40 7.90 -2.36 4.72
N ARG A 41 7.27 -3.22 3.92
CA ARG A 41 6.53 -4.40 4.36
C ARG A 41 6.81 -5.57 3.42
N LEU A 42 7.30 -6.67 4.00
CA LEU A 42 7.34 -7.96 3.31
C LEU A 42 5.95 -8.61 3.43
N ILE A 43 5.35 -8.93 2.29
CA ILE A 43 4.00 -9.47 2.18
C ILE A 43 4.11 -10.87 1.60
N ALA A 44 3.70 -11.86 2.38
CA ALA A 44 3.75 -13.25 1.98
C ALA A 44 2.85 -13.52 0.76
N LYS A 45 3.23 -14.45 -0.13
CA LYS A 45 2.43 -14.84 -1.31
C LYS A 45 0.95 -15.07 -1.00
N ARG A 46 0.67 -15.83 0.07
CA ARG A 46 -0.70 -16.14 0.51
C ARG A 46 -1.53 -14.88 0.80
N THR A 47 -0.89 -13.83 1.31
CA THR A 47 -1.51 -12.55 1.61
C THR A 47 -1.71 -11.74 0.33
N VAL A 48 -0.74 -11.76 -0.60
CA VAL A 48 -0.89 -11.12 -1.92
C VAL A 48 -2.07 -11.70 -2.71
N LEU A 49 -2.34 -13.00 -2.57
CA LEU A 49 -3.45 -13.69 -3.23
C LEU A 49 -4.81 -13.43 -2.57
N ASN A 50 -4.86 -12.87 -1.36
CA ASN A 50 -6.09 -12.52 -0.67
C ASN A 50 -6.27 -11.00 -0.67
N SER A 51 -7.23 -10.49 -1.46
CA SER A 51 -7.45 -9.06 -1.63
C SER A 51 -7.78 -8.32 -0.34
N GLU A 52 -8.54 -8.93 0.58
CA GLU A 52 -8.91 -8.31 1.85
C GLU A 52 -7.69 -8.21 2.76
N ALA A 53 -6.94 -9.31 2.90
CA ALA A 53 -5.73 -9.32 3.71
C ALA A 53 -4.67 -8.37 3.14
N LEU A 54 -4.53 -8.32 1.81
CA LEU A 54 -3.64 -7.37 1.15
C LEU A 54 -4.08 -5.92 1.36
N ASN A 55 -5.38 -5.62 1.25
CA ASN A 55 -5.92 -4.28 1.50
C ASN A 55 -5.60 -3.82 2.93
N VAL A 56 -5.83 -4.68 3.93
CA VAL A 56 -5.51 -4.39 5.33
C VAL A 56 -4.01 -4.11 5.51
N MET A 57 -3.14 -4.94 4.93
CA MET A 57 -1.68 -4.74 5.01
C MET A 57 -1.23 -3.41 4.40
N VAL A 58 -1.80 -3.03 3.25
CA VAL A 58 -1.49 -1.74 2.60
C VAL A 58 -2.01 -0.58 3.44
N LEU A 59 -3.25 -0.65 3.95
CA LEU A 59 -3.81 0.40 4.80
C LEU A 59 -2.99 0.63 6.08
N TYR A 60 -2.50 -0.44 6.72
CA TYR A 60 -1.57 -0.30 7.86
C TYR A 60 -0.29 0.42 7.45
N ALA A 61 0.33 0.05 6.33
CA ALA A 61 1.55 0.70 5.85
C ALA A 61 1.33 2.19 5.53
N VAL A 62 0.18 2.56 4.99
CA VAL A 62 -0.15 3.97 4.72
C VAL A 62 -0.46 4.73 6.01
N ASN A 63 -1.16 4.12 6.97
CA ASN A 63 -1.38 4.75 8.28
C ASN A 63 -0.05 4.97 9.02
N GLU A 64 0.90 4.06 8.90
CA GLU A 64 2.26 4.27 9.42
C GLU A 64 2.99 5.42 8.72
N LEU A 65 2.80 5.62 7.41
CA LEU A 65 3.30 6.82 6.73
C LEU A 65 2.66 8.09 7.30
N ARG A 66 1.35 8.08 7.59
CA ARG A 66 0.65 9.22 8.19
C ARG A 66 1.16 9.52 9.59
N LEU A 67 1.43 8.50 10.40
CA LEU A 67 2.05 8.65 11.72
C LEU A 67 3.46 9.26 11.64
N LYS A 68 4.14 9.10 10.49
CA LYS A 68 5.44 9.73 10.18
C LYS A 68 5.33 11.13 9.57
N GLY A 69 4.12 11.70 9.51
CA GLY A 69 3.87 13.06 9.04
C GLY A 69 3.48 13.19 7.57
N SER A 70 3.32 12.09 6.83
CA SER A 70 2.79 12.15 5.47
C SER A 70 1.29 12.51 5.49
N LEU A 71 0.88 13.43 4.63
CA LEU A 71 -0.50 13.91 4.54
C LEU A 71 -1.31 13.11 3.52
N VAL A 72 -1.31 11.78 3.64
CA VAL A 72 -2.05 10.90 2.73
C VAL A 72 -3.56 11.03 3.00
N PRO A 73 -4.39 11.40 1.99
CA PRO A 73 -5.82 11.56 2.17
C PRO A 73 -6.52 10.19 2.21
N LEU A 74 -6.66 9.63 3.42
CA LEU A 74 -7.38 8.38 3.67
C LEU A 74 -8.65 8.65 4.48
N GLN A 75 -9.80 8.30 3.92
CA GLN A 75 -11.09 8.27 4.63
C GLN A 75 -11.20 7.01 5.49
N ALA A 76 -12.03 7.03 6.54
CA ALA A 76 -12.10 5.94 7.53
C ALA A 76 -12.56 4.59 6.94
N ASP A 77 -13.36 4.63 5.88
CA ASP A 77 -13.94 3.50 5.15
C ASP A 77 -13.20 3.18 3.85
N THR A 78 -11.97 3.71 3.67
CA THR A 78 -11.22 3.50 2.43
C THR A 78 -10.91 2.03 2.20
N VAL A 79 -11.32 1.52 1.05
CA VAL A 79 -10.85 0.25 0.49
C VAL A 79 -9.99 0.55 -0.73
N LEU A 80 -8.69 0.31 -0.61
CA LEU A 80 -7.73 0.52 -1.70
C LEU A 80 -7.77 -0.61 -2.72
N ILE A 81 -7.92 -1.85 -2.24
CA ILE A 81 -7.86 -3.06 -3.04
C ILE A 81 -9.19 -3.81 -2.86
N GLY A 82 -10.22 -3.31 -3.55
CA GLY A 82 -11.56 -3.88 -3.55
C GLY A 82 -11.78 -4.91 -4.65
N ARG A 83 -12.79 -5.76 -4.48
CA ARG A 83 -13.49 -6.35 -5.64
C ARG A 83 -14.31 -5.24 -6.28
N LYS A 84 -14.26 -5.12 -7.60
CA LYS A 84 -15.22 -4.31 -8.36
C LYS A 84 -16.62 -4.67 -7.81
N ALA A 85 -17.43 -3.67 -7.45
CA ALA A 85 -18.87 -3.90 -7.32
C ALA A 85 -19.35 -4.54 -8.63
N PRO A 86 -20.31 -5.48 -8.58
CA PRO A 86 -20.80 -6.21 -9.75
C PRO A 86 -21.21 -5.30 -10.90
#